data_AF-A0A373C2A4-F1
#
_entry.id   AF-A0A373C2A4-F1
#
_cell.length_a   1.000
_cell.length_b   1.000
_cell.length_c   1.000
_cell.angle_alpha   90.00
_cell.angle_beta   90.00
_cell.angle_gamma   90.00
#
_symmetry.space_group_name_H-M   'P 1'
#
loop_
_entity.id
_entity.type
_entity.pdbx_description
1 polymer ?
#
loop_
_entity_poly.entity_id
_entity_poly.type
_entity_poly.pdbx_seq_one_letter_code
_entity_poly.pdbx_strand_id
1 'polypeptide(L)'
;MKQTDIYTEALSCLRLILLADHPEFENWIDWLERDIEDWTQRREVAHHLRAYGGMGSFNDLPSMRGNHDYIFGFLKSVCYAFGHLYGKREGVSPEALMEECVRGMEQEDYYCRKELNQAIAQHLMQGDLQENWDKL
;
A
#
# COMPACT_ATOMS: atom_id res chain seq x y z
N MET A 1 -18.24 10.67 0.87
CA MET A 1 -16.95 9.98 0.76
C MET A 1 -16.06 10.50 1.87
N LYS A 2 -15.47 9.62 2.69
CA LYS A 2 -14.40 10.05 3.59
C LYS A 2 -13.25 10.50 2.70
N GLN A 3 -12.85 11.76 2.81
CA GLN A 3 -11.74 12.30 2.04
C GLN A 3 -10.44 11.83 2.70
N THR A 4 -10.10 10.57 2.47
CA THR A 4 -8.88 9.93 2.94
C THR A 4 -7.84 10.06 1.83
N ASP A 5 -6.60 10.47 2.16
CA ASP A 5 -5.54 10.53 1.15
C ASP A 5 -5.13 9.13 0.67
N ILE A 6 -4.57 9.06 -0.54
CA ILE A 6 -4.24 7.80 -1.24
C ILE A 6 -3.29 6.92 -0.40
N TYR A 7 -2.36 7.53 0.34
CA TYR A 7 -1.41 6.78 1.18
C TYR A 7 -2.11 6.15 2.39
N THR A 8 -3.00 6.89 3.04
CA THR A 8 -3.82 6.36 4.13
C THR A 8 -4.76 5.24 3.66
N GLU A 9 -5.36 5.38 2.48
CA GLU A 9 -6.19 4.33 1.86
C GLU A 9 -5.34 3.06 1.60
N ALA A 10 -4.15 3.21 1.03
CA ALA A 10 -3.26 2.09 0.75
C ALA A 10 -2.83 1.34 2.02
N LEU A 11 -2.43 2.06 3.08
CA LEU A 11 -2.07 1.47 4.36
C LEU A 11 -3.28 0.78 5.04
N SER A 12 -4.46 1.40 4.94
CA SER A 12 -5.70 0.81 5.47
C SER A 12 -6.05 -0.48 4.75
N CYS A 13 -5.90 -0.52 3.42
CA CYS A 13 -6.12 -1.72 2.63
C CYS A 13 -5.13 -2.83 2.97
N LEU A 14 -3.83 -2.52 3.11
CA LEU A 14 -2.83 -3.49 3.56
C LEU A 14 -3.22 -4.12 4.90
N ARG A 15 -3.62 -3.29 5.87
CA ARG A 15 -4.00 -3.73 7.21
C ARG A 15 -5.22 -4.65 7.16
N LEU A 16 -6.23 -4.28 6.39
CA LEU A 16 -7.48 -5.01 6.31
C LEU A 16 -7.35 -6.33 5.56
N ILE A 17 -6.54 -6.39 4.50
CA ILE A 17 -6.21 -7.65 3.82
C ILE A 17 -5.50 -8.59 4.80
N LEU A 18 -4.50 -8.12 5.56
CA LEU A 18 -3.86 -8.96 6.58
C LEU A 18 -4.84 -9.41 7.65
N LEU A 19 -5.71 -8.52 8.13
CA LEU A 19 -6.71 -8.87 9.14
C LEU A 19 -7.69 -9.94 8.63
N ALA A 20 -8.07 -9.88 7.36
CA ALA A 20 -9.04 -10.80 6.75
C ALA A 20 -8.40 -12.16 6.42
N ASP A 21 -7.25 -12.14 5.75
CA ASP A 21 -6.67 -13.34 5.12
C ASP A 21 -5.56 -13.96 5.97
N HIS A 22 -4.89 -13.16 6.81
CA HIS A 22 -3.73 -13.56 7.60
C HIS A 22 -3.72 -12.99 9.04
N PRO A 23 -4.78 -13.24 9.85
CA PRO A 23 -4.86 -12.71 11.21
C PRO A 23 -3.73 -13.19 12.13
N GLU A 24 -3.01 -14.26 11.75
CA GLU A 24 -1.79 -14.72 12.44
C GLU A 24 -0.64 -13.69 12.43
N PHE A 25 -0.71 -12.68 11.57
CA PHE A 25 0.28 -11.61 11.43
C PHE A 25 -0.06 -10.38 12.29
N GLU A 26 -0.50 -10.58 13.53
CA GLU A 26 -0.90 -9.51 14.48
C GLU A 26 0.14 -8.38 14.61
N ASN A 27 1.42 -8.72 14.79
CA ASN A 27 2.48 -7.70 14.87
C ASN A 27 2.53 -6.78 13.64
N TRP A 28 2.20 -7.30 12.46
CA TRP A 28 2.20 -6.53 11.22
C TRP A 28 0.97 -5.64 11.10
N ILE A 29 -0.17 -6.14 11.56
CA ILE A 29 -1.42 -5.37 11.66
C ILE A 29 -1.18 -4.17 12.60
N ASP A 30 -0.59 -4.40 13.77
CA ASP A 30 -0.23 -3.34 14.72
C ASP A 30 0.76 -2.33 14.14
N TRP A 31 1.74 -2.80 13.35
CA TRP A 31 2.69 -1.91 12.69
C TRP A 31 2.02 -1.01 11.63
N LEU A 32 1.07 -1.55 10.86
CA LEU A 32 0.31 -0.78 9.89
C LEU A 32 -0.63 0.21 10.58
N GLU A 33 -1.23 -0.14 11.72
CA GLU A 33 -1.99 0.82 12.54
C GLU A 33 -1.13 2.00 12.95
N ARG A 34 0.08 1.72 13.43
CA ARG A 34 1.03 2.77 13.79
C ARG A 34 1.45 3.61 12.59
N ASP A 35 1.69 3.01 11.43
CA ASP A 35 2.01 3.75 10.21
C ASP A 35 0.88 4.72 9.82
N ILE A 36 -0.39 4.29 9.94
CA ILE A 36 -1.56 5.12 9.69
C ILE A 36 -1.61 6.29 10.69
N GLU A 37 -1.38 6.03 11.98
CA GLU A 37 -1.35 7.06 13.02
C GLU A 37 -0.23 8.08 12.80
N ASP A 38 1.00 7.61 12.58
CA ASP A 38 2.17 8.45 12.37
C ASP A 38 1.99 9.32 11.11
N TRP A 39 1.40 8.77 10.04
CA TRP A 39 1.08 9.53 8.84
C TRP A 39 -0.04 10.56 9.07
N THR A 40 -1.18 10.15 9.60
CA THR A 40 -2.35 11.03 9.75
C THR A 40 -2.13 12.15 10.76
N GLN A 41 -1.32 11.92 11.80
CA GLN A 41 -1.04 12.91 12.83
C GLN A 41 0.18 13.78 12.53
N ARG A 42 1.25 13.18 11.98
CA ARG A 42 2.57 13.84 11.90
C ARG A 42 3.14 13.89 10.47
N ARG A 43 2.48 13.24 9.50
CA ARG A 43 2.99 13.01 8.15
C ARG A 43 4.36 12.32 8.17
N GLU A 44 4.52 11.35 9.07
CA GLU A 44 5.77 10.60 9.22
C GLU A 44 5.71 9.23 8.52
N VAL A 45 6.82 8.85 7.87
CA VAL A 45 6.97 7.54 7.18
C VAL A 45 8.19 6.75 7.70
N ALA A 46 8.86 7.26 8.72
CA ALA A 46 10.10 6.66 9.23
C ALA A 46 9.87 5.28 9.86
N HIS A 47 8.74 5.09 10.54
CA HIS A 47 8.34 3.80 11.09
C HIS A 47 8.12 2.78 9.97
N HIS A 48 7.30 3.15 8.97
CA HIS A 48 7.04 2.36 7.76
C HIS A 48 8.32 1.85 7.10
N LEU A 49 9.28 2.73 6.82
CA LEU A 49 10.55 2.33 6.17
C LEU A 49 11.37 1.34 7.00
N ARG A 50 11.35 1.47 8.33
CA ARG A 50 12.06 0.54 9.23
C ARG A 50 11.36 -0.81 9.28
N ALA A 51 10.03 -0.82 9.34
CA ALA A 51 9.21 -2.03 9.34
C ALA A 51 9.35 -2.81 8.02
N TYR A 52 9.34 -2.11 6.88
CA TYR A 52 9.46 -2.70 5.54
C TYR A 52 10.83 -3.33 5.27
N GLY A 53 11.90 -2.79 5.86
CA GLY A 53 13.22 -3.45 5.83
C GLY A 53 13.23 -4.84 6.49
N GLY A 54 12.33 -5.09 7.43
CA GLY A 54 12.09 -6.41 8.03
C GLY A 54 11.15 -7.32 7.21
N MET A 55 10.43 -6.77 6.22
CA MET A 55 9.40 -7.48 5.44
C MET A 55 9.89 -8.31 4.25
N GLY A 56 11.20 -8.40 4.04
CA GLY A 56 11.78 -9.21 2.96
C GLY A 56 11.26 -10.65 2.90
N SER A 57 10.69 -11.16 4.00
CA SER A 57 10.14 -12.52 4.16
C SER A 57 8.70 -12.75 3.69
N PHE A 58 7.89 -11.74 3.38
CA PHE A 58 6.49 -12.00 2.94
C PHE A 58 6.41 -12.64 1.56
N ASN A 59 7.38 -12.34 0.69
CA ASN A 59 7.42 -12.91 -0.67
C ASN A 59 7.70 -14.43 -0.65
N ASP A 60 8.13 -14.98 0.49
CA ASP A 60 8.48 -16.39 0.67
C ASP A 60 7.39 -17.23 1.37
N LEU A 61 6.26 -16.62 1.73
CA LEU A 61 5.17 -17.33 2.40
C LEU A 61 4.40 -18.20 1.40
N PRO A 62 4.38 -19.54 1.56
CA PRO A 62 3.72 -20.46 0.62
C PRO A 62 2.20 -20.28 0.50
N SER A 63 1.60 -19.54 1.45
CA SER A 63 0.16 -19.27 1.56
C SER A 63 -0.35 -18.15 0.67
N MET A 64 0.53 -17.36 0.03
CA MET A 64 0.11 -16.24 -0.81
C MET A 64 -0.20 -16.70 -2.25
N ARG A 65 -1.41 -17.24 -2.46
CA ARG A 65 -1.96 -17.60 -3.78
C ARG A 65 -3.41 -17.14 -3.91
N GLY A 66 -3.61 -15.86 -4.27
CA GLY A 66 -4.92 -15.27 -4.51
C GLY A 66 -4.83 -13.86 -5.11
N ASN A 67 -5.99 -13.28 -5.42
CA ASN A 67 -6.05 -11.89 -5.91
C ASN A 67 -5.70 -10.89 -4.79
N HIS A 68 -6.13 -11.13 -3.55
CA HIS A 68 -5.80 -10.28 -2.41
C HIS A 68 -4.30 -10.22 -2.14
N ASP A 69 -3.57 -11.33 -2.30
CA ASP A 69 -2.10 -11.35 -2.17
C ASP A 69 -1.42 -10.48 -3.23
N TYR A 70 -1.96 -10.50 -4.46
CA TYR A 70 -1.45 -9.65 -5.54
C TYR A 70 -1.72 -8.17 -5.23
N ILE A 71 -2.93 -7.84 -4.79
CA ILE A 71 -3.32 -6.48 -4.38
C ILE A 71 -2.42 -6.03 -3.21
N PHE A 72 -2.23 -6.87 -2.20
CA PHE A 72 -1.33 -6.62 -1.09
C PHE A 72 0.10 -6.34 -1.55
N GLY A 73 0.63 -7.18 -2.45
CA GLY A 73 1.95 -6.99 -3.05
C GLY A 73 2.08 -5.66 -3.80
N PHE A 74 1.07 -5.29 -4.58
CA PHE A 74 1.01 -4.01 -5.29
C PHE A 74 1.04 -2.83 -4.30
N LEU A 75 0.14 -2.84 -3.31
CA LEU A 75 0.04 -1.78 -2.30
C LEU A 75 1.32 -1.65 -1.47
N LYS A 76 1.94 -2.77 -1.11
CA LYS A 76 3.22 -2.80 -0.40
C LYS A 76 4.30 -2.06 -1.20
N SER A 77 4.42 -2.36 -2.49
CA SER A 77 5.40 -1.70 -3.37
C SER A 77 5.14 -0.20 -3.50
N VAL A 78 3.87 0.21 -3.69
CA VAL A 78 3.49 1.63 -3.78
C VAL A 78 3.84 2.37 -2.48
N CYS A 79 3.42 1.84 -1.32
CA CYS A 79 3.68 2.49 -0.03
C CYS A 79 5.18 2.62 0.27
N TYR A 80 5.96 1.57 -0.04
CA TYR A 80 7.41 1.62 0.10
C TYR A 80 8.05 2.68 -0.81
N ALA A 81 7.65 2.73 -2.08
CA ALA A 81 8.14 3.73 -3.02
C ALA A 81 7.83 5.15 -2.54
N PHE A 82 6.59 5.39 -2.08
CA PHE A 82 6.19 6.66 -1.50
C PHE A 82 7.04 7.01 -0.29
N GLY A 83 7.12 6.14 0.72
CA GLY A 83 7.91 6.38 1.93
C GLY A 83 9.38 6.63 1.60
N HIS A 84 9.94 5.94 0.61
CA HIS A 84 11.34 6.08 0.23
C HIS A 84 11.63 7.43 -0.46
N LEU A 85 10.67 7.98 -1.20
CA LEU A 85 10.80 9.24 -1.92
C LEU A 85 10.34 10.45 -1.08
N TYR A 86 9.47 10.21 -0.09
CA TYR A 86 8.95 11.23 0.80
C TYR A 86 10.08 11.89 1.59
N GLY A 87 10.12 13.22 1.59
CA GLY A 87 11.19 14.03 2.18
C GLY A 87 12.49 14.10 1.37
N LYS A 88 12.62 13.36 0.26
CA LYS A 88 13.76 13.46 -0.68
C LYS A 88 13.46 14.34 -1.90
N ARG A 89 12.19 14.57 -2.21
CA ARG A 89 11.76 15.41 -3.33
C ARG A 89 11.19 16.73 -2.83
N GLU A 90 11.93 17.81 -3.09
CA GLU A 90 11.49 19.16 -2.75
C GLU A 90 10.41 19.65 -3.72
N GLY A 91 9.42 20.40 -3.20
CA GLY A 91 8.40 21.07 -4.03
C GLY A 91 7.28 20.18 -4.58
N VAL A 92 7.25 18.89 -4.26
CA VAL A 92 6.16 17.96 -4.65
C VAL A 92 5.26 17.72 -3.44
N SER A 93 3.94 17.87 -3.60
CA SER A 93 3.00 17.54 -2.52
C SER A 93 2.97 16.04 -2.24
N PRO A 94 2.62 15.60 -1.02
CA PRO A 94 2.45 14.19 -0.72
C PRO A 94 1.48 13.48 -1.67
N GLU A 95 0.38 14.13 -2.00
CA GLU A 95 -0.67 13.57 -2.86
C GLU A 95 -0.15 13.36 -4.28
N ALA A 96 0.54 14.35 -4.84
CA ALA A 96 1.14 14.24 -6.18
C ALA A 96 2.26 13.19 -6.21
N LEU A 97 3.05 13.09 -5.15
CA LEU A 97 4.08 12.06 -5.03
C LEU A 97 3.46 10.65 -4.98
N MET A 98 2.39 10.49 -4.21
CA MET A 98 1.68 9.21 -4.10
C MET A 98 1.03 8.82 -5.44
N GLU A 99 0.38 9.76 -6.13
CA GLU A 99 -0.15 9.52 -7.48
C GLU A 99 0.94 9.06 -8.46
N GLU A 100 2.13 9.69 -8.42
CA GLU A 100 3.25 9.27 -9.26
C GLU A 100 3.72 7.86 -8.93
N CYS A 101 3.78 7.49 -7.64
CA CYS A 101 4.14 6.14 -7.22
C CYS A 101 3.14 5.10 -7.76
N VAL A 102 1.84 5.39 -7.67
CA VAL A 102 0.77 4.51 -8.19
C VAL A 102 0.89 4.35 -9.71
N ARG A 103 1.04 5.45 -10.46
CA ARG A 103 1.20 5.42 -11.93
C ARG A 103 2.48 4.70 -12.35
N GLY A 104 3.57 4.86 -11.60
CA GLY A 104 4.80 4.11 -11.83
C GLY A 104 4.55 2.61 -11.76
N MET A 105 3.96 2.13 -10.65
CA MET A 105 3.67 0.70 -10.46
C MET A 105 2.66 0.14 -11.47
N GLU A 106 1.71 0.95 -11.94
CA GLU A 106 0.81 0.59 -13.05
C GLU A 106 1.60 0.26 -14.34
N GLN A 107 2.63 1.06 -14.63
CA GLN A 107 3.36 1.02 -15.89
C GLN A 107 4.58 0.08 -15.90
N GLU A 108 5.14 -0.26 -14.74
CA GLU A 108 6.32 -1.14 -14.59
C GLU A 108 6.16 -2.49 -15.32
N ASP A 109 7.09 -2.81 -16.22
CA ASP A 109 7.04 -3.98 -17.12
C ASP A 109 7.17 -5.32 -16.39
N TYR A 110 7.72 -5.32 -15.18
CA TYR A 110 7.84 -6.53 -14.36
C TYR A 110 6.47 -7.06 -13.86
N TYR A 111 5.45 -6.20 -13.77
CA TYR A 111 4.11 -6.66 -13.41
C TYR A 111 3.35 -7.19 -14.63
N CYS A 112 3.14 -8.51 -14.64
CA CYS A 112 2.49 -9.20 -15.76
C CYS A 112 0.97 -9.00 -15.85
N ARG A 113 0.30 -8.54 -14.77
CA ARG A 113 -1.16 -8.35 -14.71
C ARG A 113 -1.55 -6.88 -14.90
N LYS A 114 -1.32 -6.33 -16.10
CA LYS A 114 -1.55 -4.91 -16.41
C LYS A 114 -2.99 -4.44 -16.15
N GLU A 115 -3.98 -5.23 -16.54
CA GLU A 115 -5.40 -4.90 -16.34
C GLU A 115 -5.75 -4.84 -14.84
N LEU A 116 -5.26 -5.80 -14.05
CA LEU A 116 -5.46 -5.82 -12.59
C LEU A 116 -4.74 -4.65 -11.91
N ASN A 117 -3.50 -4.35 -12.32
CA ASN A 117 -2.78 -3.17 -11.82
C ASN A 117 -3.55 -1.88 -12.06
N GLN A 118 -4.10 -1.71 -13.27
CA GLN A 118 -4.88 -0.54 -13.63
C GLN A 118 -6.15 -0.44 -12.78
N ALA A 119 -6.85 -1.56 -12.55
CA ALA A 119 -8.03 -1.59 -11.70
C ALA A 119 -7.71 -1.25 -10.23
N ILE A 120 -6.64 -1.82 -9.67
CA ILE A 120 -6.17 -1.50 -8.32
C ILE A 120 -5.82 -0.02 -8.21
N ALA A 121 -5.03 0.51 -9.15
CA ALA A 121 -4.62 1.91 -9.19
C ALA A 121 -5.84 2.85 -9.26
N GLN A 122 -6.81 2.54 -10.10
CA GLN A 122 -8.02 3.32 -10.27
C GLN A 122 -8.83 3.38 -8.96
N HIS A 123 -9.11 2.24 -8.35
CA HIS A 123 -9.86 2.18 -7.09
C HIS A 123 -9.11 2.83 -5.93
N LEU A 124 -7.78 2.65 -5.89
CA LEU A 124 -6.94 3.29 -4.89
C LEU A 124 -6.98 4.82 -5.00
N MET A 125 -6.91 5.36 -6.21
CA MET A 125 -7.01 6.81 -6.45
C MET A 125 -8.41 7.37 -6.16
N GLN A 126 -9.46 6.55 -6.30
CA GLN A 126 -10.84 6.92 -5.98
C GLN A 126 -11.15 6.86 -4.48
N GLY A 127 -10.29 6.19 -3.69
CA GLY A 127 -10.50 5.97 -2.26
C GLY A 127 -11.60 4.96 -1.97
N ASP A 128 -11.83 4.00 -2.87
CA ASP A 128 -12.86 2.97 -2.75
C ASP A 128 -12.30 1.54 -2.93
N LEU A 129 -10.97 1.38 -2.90
CA LEU A 129 -10.33 0.07 -3.02
C LEU A 129 -10.78 -0.87 -1.91
N GLN A 130 -10.96 -0.35 -0.69
CA GLN A 130 -11.49 -1.13 0.42
C GLN A 130 -12.84 -1.79 0.12
N GLU A 131 -13.70 -1.13 -0.65
CA GLU A 131 -15.06 -1.60 -0.93
C GLU A 131 -15.13 -2.52 -2.16
N ASN A 132 -14.01 -2.67 -2.87
CA ASN A 132 -13.97 -3.29 -4.20
C ASN A 132 -12.89 -4.37 -4.38
N TRP A 133 -11.93 -4.55 -3.46
CA TRP A 133 -10.86 -5.53 -3.66
C TRP A 133 -11.36 -6.97 -3.86
N ASP A 134 -12.51 -7.35 -3.28
CA ASP A 134 -13.07 -8.71 -3.43
C ASP A 134 -13.57 -8.98 -4.87
N LYS A 135 -13.76 -7.92 -5.66
CA LYS A 135 -14.27 -7.96 -7.04
C LYS A 135 -13.16 -7.91 -8.08
N LEU A 136 -11.91 -7.71 -7.65
CA LEU A 136 -10.71 -7.62 -8.49
C LEU A 136 -10.04 -8.98 -8.63
#